data_AF-K1ZV69-F1
#
_entry.id   AF-K1ZV69-F1
#
_cell.length_a   1.000
_cell.length_b   1.000
_cell.length_c   1.000
_cell.angle_alpha   90.00
_cell.angle_beta   90.00
_cell.angle_gamma   90.00
#
_symmetry.space_group_name_H-M   'P 1'
#
loop_
_entity.id
_entity.type
_entity.pdbx_description
1 polymer ?
#
loop_
_entity_poly.entity_id
_entity_poly.type
_entity_poly.pdbx_seq_one_letter_code
_entity_poly.pdbx_strand_id
1 'polypeptide(L)'
;MNLLTFLQLSIKGKLSPEIQVEFLGSKTDITPKELANVVRFLQKQIPNKPYLKNAIDICGTGGSGLERINTSTISAFILAKLGIPVAKHGNKAASGRFGGFDLLESLGIKFTDNISDIEEKFKKERLAFLFAPFFYPVMKNFAEMRKKIGRPTFFNLLGPLLNPAFPKKQIIGTTFKDKMELIAETCLLLGKEKVYVVCGEDGLDEVTLTGKTQVMELSNGNIKSYTITPENFGI
;
A
#
# COMPACT_ATOMS: atom_id res chain seq x y z
N MET A 1 14.39 3.65 21.14
CA MET A 1 14.74 3.02 19.84
C MET A 1 13.88 3.65 18.75
N ASN A 2 14.38 3.88 17.52
CA ASN A 2 13.54 4.36 16.41
C ASN A 2 12.99 3.17 15.58
N LEU A 3 12.03 3.43 14.67
CA LEU A 3 11.40 2.38 13.85
C LEU A 3 12.39 1.56 13.02
N LEU A 4 13.40 2.20 12.44
CA LEU A 4 14.39 1.52 11.60
C LEU A 4 15.24 0.57 12.43
N THR A 5 15.74 1.02 13.58
CA THR A 5 16.51 0.18 14.50
C THR A 5 15.66 -0.98 15.01
N PHE A 6 14.40 -0.73 15.38
CA PHE A 6 13.45 -1.77 15.76
C PHE A 6 13.33 -2.86 14.69
N LEU A 7 13.10 -2.45 13.45
CA LEU A 7 12.92 -3.37 12.33
C LEU A 7 14.20 -4.18 12.06
N GLN A 8 15.37 -3.52 12.06
CA GLN A 8 16.67 -4.17 11.85
C GLN A 8 16.98 -5.21 12.93
N LEU A 9 16.74 -4.89 14.21
CA LEU A 9 16.99 -5.82 15.30
C LEU A 9 15.98 -6.97 15.31
N SER A 10 14.70 -6.69 15.00
CA SER A 10 13.67 -7.74 14.88
C SER A 10 13.99 -8.73 13.77
N ILE A 11 14.38 -8.26 12.58
CA ILE A 11 14.74 -9.13 11.44
C ILE A 11 15.96 -10.01 11.77
N LYS A 12 16.92 -9.46 12.52
CA LYS A 12 18.11 -10.21 12.96
C LYS A 12 17.85 -11.14 14.15
N GLY A 13 16.60 -11.26 14.62
CA GLY A 13 16.26 -12.08 15.79
C GLY A 13 16.85 -11.57 17.10
N LYS A 14 17.22 -10.28 17.19
CA LYS A 14 17.88 -9.69 18.36
C LYS A 14 16.91 -9.11 19.39
N LEU A 15 15.61 -9.06 19.09
CA LEU A 15 14.57 -8.62 20.02
C LEU A 15 13.66 -9.79 20.36
N SER A 16 13.39 -9.99 21.65
CA SER A 16 12.39 -10.97 22.09
C SER A 16 10.98 -10.54 21.66
N PRO A 17 10.03 -11.49 21.52
CA PRO A 17 8.64 -11.16 21.18
C PRO A 17 8.00 -10.13 22.13
N GLU A 18 8.34 -10.14 23.41
CA GLU A 18 7.82 -9.24 24.44
C GLU A 18 8.26 -7.79 24.17
N ILE A 19 9.56 -7.59 23.94
CA ILE A 19 10.12 -6.27 23.58
C ILE A 19 9.51 -5.78 22.28
N GLN A 20 9.27 -6.68 21.31
CA GLN A 20 8.67 -6.29 20.05
C GLN A 20 7.22 -5.79 20.22
N VAL A 21 6.41 -6.50 21.01
CA VAL A 21 5.04 -6.11 21.33
C VAL A 21 5.01 -4.79 22.12
N GLU A 22 5.86 -4.63 23.12
CA GLU A 22 5.94 -3.42 23.95
C GLU A 22 6.33 -2.20 23.11
N PHE A 23 7.38 -2.33 22.29
CA PHE A 23 7.85 -1.24 21.43
C PHE A 23 6.77 -0.83 20.43
N LEU A 24 6.17 -1.79 19.74
CA LEU A 24 5.16 -1.48 18.72
C LEU A 24 3.85 -1.00 19.35
N GLY A 25 3.50 -1.50 20.54
CA GLY A 25 2.35 -1.09 21.33
C GLY A 25 2.48 0.33 21.91
N SER A 26 3.69 0.83 22.14
CA SER A 26 3.93 2.21 22.60
C SER A 26 4.17 3.21 21.46
N LYS A 27 4.56 2.74 20.27
CA LYS A 27 4.89 3.60 19.12
C LYS A 27 3.65 4.04 18.34
N THR A 28 2.91 5.02 18.87
CA THR A 28 1.75 5.65 18.22
C THR A 28 2.13 6.81 17.30
N ASP A 29 3.15 7.58 17.69
CA ASP A 29 3.60 8.75 16.93
C ASP A 29 4.75 8.38 16.00
N ILE A 30 4.51 8.56 14.71
CA ILE A 30 5.43 8.21 13.64
C ILE A 30 5.58 9.43 12.74
N THR A 31 6.82 9.81 12.48
CA THR A 31 7.12 10.91 11.55
C THR A 31 7.23 10.40 10.11
N PRO A 32 7.00 11.27 9.11
CA PRO A 32 7.19 10.89 7.70
C PRO A 32 8.61 10.41 7.40
N LYS A 33 9.61 11.01 8.06
CA LYS A 33 11.02 10.62 7.92
C LYS A 33 11.29 9.21 8.46
N GLU A 34 10.72 8.85 9.61
CA GLU A 34 10.82 7.49 10.14
C GLU A 34 10.18 6.47 9.20
N LEU A 35 8.97 6.74 8.71
CA LEU A 35 8.25 5.85 7.81
C LEU A 35 8.98 5.70 6.46
N ALA A 36 9.47 6.80 5.88
CA ALA A 36 10.26 6.77 4.65
C ALA A 36 11.56 5.96 4.82
N ASN A 37 12.23 6.06 5.96
CA ASN A 37 13.45 5.29 6.23
C ASN A 37 13.17 3.79 6.33
N VAL A 38 12.06 3.41 6.97
CA VAL A 38 11.59 2.02 7.01
C VAL A 38 11.30 1.51 5.60
N VAL A 39 10.54 2.27 4.80
CA VAL A 39 10.19 1.89 3.43
C VAL A 39 11.44 1.70 2.56
N ARG A 40 12.38 2.66 2.59
CA ARG A 40 13.66 2.56 1.85
C ARG A 40 14.49 1.35 2.29
N PHE A 41 14.52 1.07 3.58
CA PHE A 41 15.24 -0.09 4.11
C PHE A 41 14.65 -1.40 3.59
N LEU A 42 13.33 -1.55 3.62
CA LEU A 42 12.63 -2.73 3.11
C LEU A 42 12.79 -2.88 1.59
N GLN A 43 12.66 -1.79 0.85
CA GLN A 43 12.87 -1.76 -0.59
C GLN A 43 14.29 -2.14 -1.03
N LYS A 44 15.30 -1.92 -0.17
CA LYS A 44 16.68 -2.39 -0.41
C LYS A 44 16.85 -3.89 -0.24
N GLN A 45 15.92 -4.56 0.44
CA GLN A 45 15.99 -6.02 0.67
C GLN A 45 15.41 -6.84 -0.47
N ILE A 46 14.74 -6.22 -1.45
CA ILE A 46 14.26 -6.91 -2.64
C ILE A 46 15.46 -7.09 -3.59
N PRO A 47 15.89 -8.34 -3.87
CA PRO A 47 17.08 -8.59 -4.69
C PRO A 47 16.87 -8.20 -6.16
N ASN A 48 15.69 -8.53 -6.72
CA ASN A 48 15.35 -8.23 -8.12
C ASN A 48 14.04 -7.44 -8.19
N LYS A 49 14.07 -6.29 -8.87
CA LYS A 49 12.95 -5.35 -8.93
C LYS A 49 12.44 -5.30 -10.37
N PRO A 50 11.14 -5.48 -10.62
CA PRO A 50 10.61 -5.38 -11.97
C PRO A 50 10.65 -3.93 -12.46
N TYR A 51 11.11 -3.74 -13.69
CA TYR A 51 11.11 -2.45 -14.37
C TYR A 51 9.81 -2.25 -15.17
N LEU A 52 8.82 -1.66 -14.52
CA LEU A 52 7.49 -1.41 -15.10
C LEU A 52 7.35 0.06 -15.49
N LYS A 53 7.87 0.41 -16.67
CA LYS A 53 7.99 1.80 -17.13
C LYS A 53 6.65 2.54 -17.08
N ASN A 54 6.66 3.74 -16.46
CA ASN A 54 5.53 4.64 -16.32
C ASN A 54 4.30 4.05 -15.62
N ALA A 55 4.46 2.92 -14.91
CA ALA A 55 3.37 2.30 -14.19
C ALA A 55 2.87 3.18 -13.05
N ILE A 56 1.55 3.21 -12.89
CA ILE A 56 0.89 3.71 -11.70
C ILE A 56 0.53 2.55 -10.77
N ASP A 57 0.23 2.85 -9.51
CA ASP A 57 -0.35 1.90 -8.57
C ASP A 57 -1.61 2.45 -7.93
N ILE A 58 -2.52 1.55 -7.58
CA ILE A 58 -3.80 1.84 -6.93
C ILE A 58 -4.02 0.75 -5.90
N CYS A 59 -3.80 1.12 -4.64
CA CYS A 59 -3.89 0.22 -3.51
C CYS A 59 -4.31 0.97 -2.25
N GLY A 60 -4.97 0.26 -1.33
CA GLY A 60 -5.39 0.80 -0.05
C GLY A 60 -4.58 0.22 1.11
N THR A 61 -4.63 0.87 2.27
CA THR A 61 -4.12 0.32 3.53
C THR A 61 -4.99 -0.84 4.04
N GLY A 62 -6.22 -0.96 3.55
CA GLY A 62 -7.21 -1.93 4.01
C GLY A 62 -7.72 -1.60 5.41
N GLY A 63 -8.39 -2.59 6.01
CA GLY A 63 -8.75 -2.53 7.44
C GLY A 63 -10.03 -1.77 7.78
N SER A 64 -10.85 -1.35 6.81
CA SER A 64 -12.12 -0.65 7.09
C SER A 64 -13.14 -1.49 7.85
N GLY A 65 -13.04 -2.82 7.82
CA GLY A 65 -14.06 -3.66 8.44
C GLY A 65 -15.40 -3.64 7.67
N LEU A 66 -15.51 -2.92 6.56
CA LEU A 66 -16.72 -2.85 5.74
C LEU A 66 -16.69 -3.82 4.55
N GLU A 67 -17.86 -4.34 4.19
CA GLU A 67 -18.08 -5.09 2.96
C GLU A 67 -18.02 -4.14 1.76
N ARG A 68 -17.30 -4.55 0.72
CA ARG A 68 -17.16 -3.79 -0.51
C ARG A 68 -16.66 -4.68 -1.62
N ILE A 69 -16.89 -4.26 -2.85
CA ILE A 69 -16.20 -4.84 -4.00
C ILE A 69 -14.73 -4.42 -3.98
N ASN A 70 -13.87 -5.18 -4.67
CA ASN A 70 -12.45 -4.87 -4.80
C ASN A 70 -12.22 -3.73 -5.82
N THR A 71 -12.70 -2.52 -5.49
CA THR A 71 -12.71 -1.35 -6.37
C THR A 71 -11.33 -1.09 -6.96
N SER A 72 -10.27 -1.00 -6.14
CA SER A 72 -8.92 -0.80 -6.65
C SER A 72 -8.42 -1.92 -7.60
N THR A 73 -8.91 -3.15 -7.51
CA THR A 73 -8.58 -4.23 -8.45
C THR A 73 -9.35 -4.06 -9.76
N ILE A 74 -10.64 -3.75 -9.67
CA ILE A 74 -11.50 -3.49 -10.84
C ILE A 74 -10.97 -2.28 -11.62
N SER A 75 -10.63 -1.19 -10.93
CA SER A 75 -10.01 0.00 -11.53
C SER A 75 -8.71 -0.33 -12.25
N ALA A 76 -7.87 -1.22 -11.72
CA ALA A 76 -6.62 -1.61 -12.37
C ALA A 76 -6.85 -2.27 -13.74
N PHE A 77 -7.86 -3.14 -13.85
CA PHE A 77 -8.26 -3.73 -15.14
C PHE A 77 -8.77 -2.68 -16.12
N ILE A 78 -9.67 -1.80 -15.67
CA ILE A 78 -10.23 -0.73 -16.52
C ILE A 78 -9.12 0.18 -17.04
N LEU A 79 -8.21 0.62 -16.18
CA LEU A 79 -7.12 1.52 -16.55
C LEU A 79 -6.15 0.87 -17.53
N ALA A 80 -5.78 -0.39 -17.31
CA ALA A 80 -4.95 -1.15 -18.24
C ALA A 80 -5.61 -1.26 -19.62
N LYS A 81 -6.92 -1.55 -19.66
CA LYS A 81 -7.71 -1.59 -20.89
C LYS A 81 -7.76 -0.25 -21.62
N LEU A 82 -7.75 0.86 -20.88
CA LEU A 82 -7.66 2.23 -21.40
C LEU A 82 -6.23 2.64 -21.78
N GLY A 83 -5.26 1.73 -21.72
CA GLY A 83 -3.88 2.00 -22.12
C GLY A 83 -3.04 2.67 -21.03
N ILE A 84 -3.49 2.73 -19.78
CA ILE A 84 -2.71 3.25 -18.66
C ILE A 84 -1.90 2.09 -18.05
N PRO A 85 -0.56 2.15 -17.99
CA PRO A 85 0.21 1.09 -17.38
C PRO A 85 -0.02 1.02 -15.87
N VAL A 86 -0.36 -0.16 -15.35
CA VAL A 86 -0.64 -0.38 -13.92
C VAL A 86 0.25 -1.49 -13.36
N ALA A 87 0.97 -1.17 -12.29
CA ALA A 87 1.73 -2.11 -11.48
C ALA A 87 1.02 -2.25 -10.14
N LYS A 88 -0.01 -3.09 -10.06
CA LYS A 88 -0.84 -3.21 -8.86
C LYS A 88 -0.11 -4.04 -7.80
N HIS A 89 0.28 -3.41 -6.70
CA HIS A 89 0.79 -4.11 -5.53
C HIS A 89 -0.34 -4.48 -4.58
N GLY A 90 -0.25 -5.63 -3.94
CA GLY A 90 -1.22 -6.00 -2.91
C GLY A 90 -1.01 -7.38 -2.34
N ASN A 91 -1.96 -7.79 -1.51
CA ASN A 91 -1.92 -9.04 -0.78
C ASN A 91 -3.33 -9.65 -0.70
N LYS A 92 -3.39 -10.90 -0.26
CA LYS A 92 -4.63 -11.53 0.20
C LYS A 92 -5.10 -10.87 1.49
N ALA A 93 -6.38 -10.97 1.78
CA ALA A 93 -6.93 -10.40 3.01
C ALA A 93 -6.35 -11.10 4.25
N ALA A 94 -6.03 -10.31 5.29
CA ALA A 94 -5.47 -10.84 6.53
C ALA A 94 -6.53 -11.39 7.51
N SER A 95 -7.82 -11.08 7.31
CA SER A 95 -8.89 -11.28 8.31
C SER A 95 -10.01 -12.22 7.86
N GLY A 96 -9.72 -13.20 7.00
CA GLY A 96 -10.74 -14.16 6.50
C GLY A 96 -11.77 -13.55 5.55
N ARG A 97 -11.53 -12.31 5.09
CA ARG A 97 -12.33 -11.61 4.09
C ARG A 97 -11.81 -11.88 2.69
N PHE A 98 -12.50 -11.36 1.67
CA PHE A 98 -12.10 -11.49 0.28
C PHE A 98 -11.38 -10.22 -0.21
N GLY A 99 -10.06 -10.26 -0.28
CA GLY A 99 -9.22 -9.13 -0.70
C GLY A 99 -8.94 -9.11 -2.21
N GLY A 100 -8.17 -8.11 -2.64
CA GLY A 100 -7.90 -7.89 -4.06
C GLY A 100 -7.19 -9.06 -4.74
N PHE A 101 -6.23 -9.70 -4.05
CA PHE A 101 -5.52 -10.86 -4.59
C PHE A 101 -6.28 -12.17 -4.39
N ASP A 102 -7.24 -12.24 -3.47
CA ASP A 102 -8.18 -13.36 -3.38
C ASP A 102 -9.12 -13.37 -4.59
N LEU A 103 -9.60 -12.18 -5.00
CA LEU A 103 -10.35 -12.01 -6.26
C LEU A 103 -9.54 -12.48 -7.46
N LEU A 104 -8.30 -12.03 -7.60
CA LEU A 104 -7.46 -12.41 -8.73
C LEU A 104 -7.22 -13.92 -8.77
N GLU A 105 -6.99 -14.56 -7.62
CA GLU A 105 -6.84 -16.02 -7.53
C GLU A 105 -8.12 -16.75 -7.94
N SER A 106 -9.30 -16.27 -7.49
CA SER A 106 -10.59 -16.86 -7.90
C SER A 106 -10.88 -16.75 -9.40
N LEU A 107 -10.31 -15.73 -10.06
CA LEU A 107 -10.35 -15.54 -11.52
C LEU A 107 -9.29 -16.38 -12.26
N GLY A 108 -8.54 -17.22 -11.56
CA GLY A 108 -7.51 -18.10 -12.12
C GLY A 108 -6.20 -17.40 -12.46
N ILE A 109 -5.98 -16.17 -11.97
CA ILE A 109 -4.75 -15.41 -12.23
C ILE A 109 -3.63 -15.96 -11.35
N LYS A 110 -2.60 -16.51 -12.00
CA LYS A 110 -1.40 -17.02 -11.32
C LYS A 110 -0.39 -15.89 -11.10
N PHE A 111 0.01 -15.71 -9.85
CA PHE A 111 1.10 -14.82 -9.47
C PHE A 111 2.45 -15.50 -9.66
N THR A 112 3.48 -14.73 -9.98
CA THR A 112 4.87 -15.18 -10.13
C THR A 112 5.79 -14.13 -9.53
N ASP A 113 6.95 -14.57 -9.04
CA ASP A 113 8.06 -13.72 -8.60
C ASP A 113 9.18 -13.64 -9.66
N ASN A 114 9.03 -14.36 -10.78
CA ASN A 114 9.92 -14.25 -11.94
C ASN A 114 9.76 -12.87 -12.60
N ILE A 115 10.82 -12.07 -12.53
CA ILE A 115 10.83 -10.70 -13.04
C ILE A 115 10.61 -10.64 -14.55
N SER A 116 11.23 -11.53 -15.32
CA SER A 116 11.07 -11.57 -16.78
C SER A 116 9.60 -11.82 -17.15
N ASP A 117 8.95 -12.79 -16.49
CA ASP A 117 7.53 -13.07 -16.73
C ASP A 117 6.63 -11.86 -16.40
N ILE A 118 6.95 -11.15 -15.31
CA ILE A 118 6.21 -9.95 -14.89
C ILE A 118 6.36 -8.85 -15.93
N GLU A 119 7.58 -8.58 -16.39
CA GLU A 119 7.88 -7.54 -17.37
C GLU A 119 7.29 -7.85 -18.75
N GLU A 120 7.33 -9.11 -19.19
CA GLU A 120 6.72 -9.56 -20.43
C GLU A 120 5.19 -9.42 -20.41
N LYS A 121 4.55 -9.89 -19.33
CA LYS A 121 3.09 -9.71 -19.13
C LYS A 121 2.73 -8.24 -19.11
N PHE A 122 3.49 -7.42 -18.39
CA PHE A 122 3.25 -5.98 -18.33
C PHE A 122 3.39 -5.30 -19.69
N LYS A 123 4.40 -5.67 -20.49
CA LYS A 123 4.60 -5.12 -21.83
C LYS A 123 3.40 -5.39 -22.73
N LYS A 124 2.80 -6.58 -22.62
CA LYS A 124 1.66 -7.00 -23.44
C LYS A 124 0.33 -6.44 -22.92
N GLU A 125 0.06 -6.59 -21.63
CA GLU A 125 -1.26 -6.35 -21.04
C GLU A 125 -1.37 -4.96 -20.38
N ARG A 126 -0.25 -4.24 -20.22
CA ARG A 126 -0.12 -2.98 -19.46
C ARG A 126 -0.55 -3.11 -18.00
N LEU A 127 -0.61 -4.34 -17.50
CA LEU A 127 -1.03 -4.68 -16.15
C LEU A 127 -0.10 -5.75 -15.58
N ALA A 128 0.44 -5.48 -14.40
CA ALA A 128 1.16 -6.46 -13.60
C ALA A 128 0.58 -6.50 -12.19
N PHE A 129 0.42 -7.71 -11.66
CA PHE A 129 0.05 -7.95 -10.28
C PHE A 129 1.29 -8.35 -9.48
N LEU A 130 1.64 -7.55 -8.48
CA LEU A 130 2.84 -7.70 -7.66
C LEU A 130 2.42 -8.21 -6.28
N PHE A 131 2.50 -9.52 -6.07
CA PHE A 131 2.03 -10.16 -4.85
C PHE A 131 3.02 -9.95 -3.70
N ALA A 132 2.61 -9.18 -2.68
CA ALA A 132 3.48 -8.69 -1.61
C ALA A 132 4.33 -9.78 -0.92
N PRO A 133 3.83 -11.00 -0.62
CA PRO A 133 4.62 -12.04 0.03
C PRO A 133 5.84 -12.53 -0.75
N PHE A 134 5.85 -12.38 -2.08
CA PHE A 134 7.00 -12.73 -2.91
C PHE A 134 8.14 -11.70 -2.79
N PHE A 135 7.79 -10.42 -2.67
CA PHE A 135 8.78 -9.34 -2.62
C PHE A 135 9.23 -9.01 -1.19
N TYR A 136 8.36 -9.20 -0.20
CA TYR A 136 8.67 -8.92 1.21
C TYR A 136 8.39 -10.12 2.11
N PRO A 137 9.04 -11.28 1.89
CA PRO A 137 8.82 -12.48 2.70
C PRO A 137 9.11 -12.25 4.19
N VAL A 138 10.05 -11.35 4.49
CA VAL A 138 10.42 -10.94 5.85
C VAL A 138 9.24 -10.38 6.67
N MET A 139 8.18 -9.91 6.01
CA MET A 139 6.98 -9.40 6.69
C MET A 139 6.24 -10.48 7.48
N LYS A 140 6.39 -11.75 7.11
CA LYS A 140 5.78 -12.89 7.83
C LYS A 140 6.28 -12.98 9.27
N ASN A 141 7.52 -12.57 9.53
CA ASN A 141 8.13 -12.60 10.88
C ASN A 141 7.39 -11.70 11.89
N PHE A 142 6.63 -10.72 11.40
CA PHE A 142 5.89 -9.77 12.24
C PHE A 142 4.40 -10.16 12.43
N ALA A 143 3.93 -11.24 11.79
CA ALA A 143 2.51 -11.60 11.78
C ALA A 143 1.98 -11.89 13.20
N GLU A 144 2.69 -12.73 13.97
CA GLU A 144 2.29 -13.12 15.33
C GLU A 144 2.26 -11.92 16.29
N MET A 145 3.28 -11.07 16.26
CA MET A 145 3.32 -9.85 17.07
C MET A 145 2.15 -8.91 16.72
N ARG A 146 1.89 -8.69 15.42
CA ARG A 146 0.78 -7.84 14.98
C ARG A 146 -0.57 -8.40 15.44
N LYS A 147 -0.73 -9.72 15.43
CA LYS A 147 -1.93 -10.41 15.94
C LYS A 147 -2.09 -10.19 17.45
N LYS A 148 -1.00 -10.32 18.24
CA LYS A 148 -1.02 -10.06 19.69
C LYS A 148 -1.39 -8.61 20.03
N ILE A 149 -0.93 -7.65 19.25
CA ILE A 149 -1.25 -6.23 19.45
C ILE A 149 -2.72 -5.92 19.14
N GLY A 150 -3.32 -6.63 18.18
CA GLY A 150 -4.76 -6.56 17.93
C GLY A 150 -5.30 -5.23 17.40
N ARG A 151 -4.43 -4.24 17.16
CA ARG A 151 -4.80 -2.91 16.62
C ARG A 151 -3.86 -2.47 15.50
N PRO A 152 -4.27 -1.52 14.63
CA PRO A 152 -3.41 -0.98 13.60
C PRO A 152 -2.12 -0.35 14.13
N THR A 153 -1.04 -0.48 13.36
CA THR A 153 0.30 0.06 13.65
C THR A 153 0.92 0.63 12.38
N PHE A 154 2.18 1.11 12.42
CA PHE A 154 2.87 1.58 11.22
C PHE A 154 2.90 0.55 10.08
N PHE A 155 2.86 -0.75 10.39
CA PHE A 155 2.79 -1.81 9.38
C PHE A 155 1.56 -1.71 8.47
N ASN A 156 0.45 -1.17 8.98
CA ASN A 156 -0.76 -0.96 8.18
C ASN A 156 -0.59 0.15 7.13
N LEU A 157 0.34 1.08 7.35
CA LEU A 157 0.66 2.14 6.40
C LEU A 157 1.67 1.69 5.33
N LEU A 158 2.39 0.59 5.55
CA LEU A 158 3.46 0.15 4.66
C LEU A 158 2.97 -0.44 3.34
N GLY A 159 1.82 -1.11 3.31
CA GLY A 159 1.36 -1.87 2.15
C GLY A 159 1.42 -1.06 0.84
N PRO A 160 0.77 0.11 0.78
CA PRO A 160 0.83 0.99 -0.38
C PRO A 160 2.23 1.54 -0.70
N LEU A 161 3.08 1.72 0.31
CA LEU A 161 4.39 2.34 0.14
C LEU A 161 5.47 1.36 -0.36
N LEU A 162 5.17 0.07 -0.34
CA LEU A 162 6.10 -1.01 -0.63
C LEU A 162 5.95 -1.61 -2.04
N ASN A 163 5.32 -0.93 -2.99
CA ASN A 163 5.27 -1.46 -4.36
C ASN A 163 6.70 -1.70 -4.93
N PRO A 164 7.06 -2.94 -5.35
CA PRO A 164 8.42 -3.29 -5.78
C PRO A 164 8.80 -2.72 -7.15
N ALA A 165 7.84 -2.14 -7.90
CA ALA A 165 8.10 -1.40 -9.13
C ALA A 165 8.36 0.10 -8.90
N PHE A 166 8.29 0.59 -7.66
CA PHE A 166 8.58 1.99 -7.28
C PHE A 166 7.83 3.04 -8.13
N PRO A 167 6.50 2.90 -8.32
CA PRO A 167 5.74 3.78 -9.20
C PRO A 167 5.86 5.22 -8.73
N LYS A 168 6.10 6.16 -9.64
CA LYS A 168 6.17 7.60 -9.32
C LYS A 168 4.80 8.24 -9.11
N LYS A 169 3.75 7.58 -9.62
CA LYS A 169 2.36 8.04 -9.55
C LYS A 169 1.49 6.99 -8.89
N GLN A 170 0.64 7.39 -7.94
CA GLN A 170 -0.12 6.43 -7.15
C GLN A 170 -1.43 7.01 -6.61
N ILE A 171 -2.43 6.16 -6.47
CA ILE A 171 -3.60 6.44 -5.62
C ILE A 171 -3.50 5.52 -4.41
N ILE A 172 -3.54 6.12 -3.21
CA ILE A 172 -3.43 5.43 -1.93
C ILE A 172 -4.74 5.61 -1.17
N GLY A 173 -5.49 4.54 -1.05
CA GLY A 173 -6.62 4.47 -0.14
C GLY A 173 -6.17 4.35 1.31
N THR A 174 -6.83 5.05 2.23
CA THR A 174 -6.62 4.83 3.67
C THR A 174 -7.89 4.99 4.48
N THR A 175 -8.04 4.18 5.52
CA THR A 175 -9.07 4.36 6.56
C THR A 175 -8.61 5.29 7.69
N PHE A 176 -7.32 5.61 7.72
CA PHE A 176 -6.69 6.43 8.75
C PHE A 176 -6.71 7.91 8.34
N LYS A 177 -7.82 8.59 8.58
CA LYS A 177 -8.00 10.02 8.24
C LYS A 177 -6.91 10.91 8.85
N ASP A 178 -6.52 10.64 10.10
CA ASP A 178 -5.46 11.34 10.84
C ASP A 178 -4.03 11.04 10.32
N LYS A 179 -3.86 10.01 9.48
CA LYS A 179 -2.57 9.64 8.89
C LYS A 179 -2.45 10.00 7.42
N MET A 180 -3.44 10.66 6.83
CA MET A 180 -3.37 11.07 5.43
C MET A 180 -2.10 11.90 5.20
N GLU A 181 -1.92 13.00 5.93
CA GLU A 181 -0.74 13.90 5.84
C GLU A 181 0.58 13.16 5.95
N LEU A 182 0.71 12.32 6.98
CA LEU A 182 1.86 11.44 7.17
C LEU A 182 2.17 10.62 5.92
N ILE A 183 1.16 10.05 5.24
CA ILE A 183 1.34 9.24 4.04
C ILE A 183 1.86 10.09 2.87
N ALA A 184 1.28 11.26 2.55
CA ALA A 184 1.79 12.02 1.40
C ALA A 184 3.13 12.69 1.66
N GLU A 185 3.40 13.18 2.87
CA GLU A 185 4.74 13.66 3.23
C GLU A 185 5.77 12.53 3.10
N THR A 186 5.40 11.31 3.50
CA THR A 186 6.24 10.12 3.28
C THR A 186 6.45 9.88 1.78
N CYS A 187 5.40 9.96 0.96
CA CYS A 187 5.51 9.84 -0.50
C CYS A 187 6.43 10.91 -1.12
N LEU A 188 6.36 12.15 -0.65
CA LEU A 188 7.25 13.24 -1.07
C LEU A 188 8.71 12.88 -0.76
N LEU A 189 8.99 12.44 0.47
CA LEU A 189 10.33 11.99 0.86
C LEU A 189 10.80 10.78 0.02
N LEU A 190 9.91 9.88 -0.34
CA LEU A 190 10.21 8.74 -1.22
C LEU A 190 10.41 9.14 -2.69
N GLY A 191 10.27 10.43 -3.03
CA GLY A 191 10.49 10.95 -4.39
C GLY A 191 9.39 10.56 -5.37
N LYS A 192 8.15 10.45 -4.88
CA LYS A 192 6.95 10.31 -5.71
C LYS A 192 6.63 11.66 -6.37
N GLU A 193 6.13 11.63 -7.59
CA GLU A 193 5.82 12.84 -8.38
C GLU A 193 4.37 13.29 -8.20
N LYS A 194 3.45 12.33 -8.18
CA LYS A 194 2.00 12.60 -8.08
C LYS A 194 1.29 11.51 -7.28
N VAL A 195 0.73 11.85 -6.12
CA VAL A 195 0.01 10.90 -5.27
C VAL A 195 -1.31 11.48 -4.80
N TYR A 196 -2.36 10.69 -4.87
CA TYR A 196 -3.64 10.99 -4.23
C TYR A 196 -3.81 10.07 -3.04
N VAL A 197 -3.79 10.61 -1.83
CA VAL A 197 -4.22 9.87 -0.64
C VAL A 197 -5.70 10.16 -0.43
N VAL A 198 -6.53 9.13 -0.37
CA VAL A 198 -7.99 9.25 -0.30
C VAL A 198 -8.55 8.52 0.91
N CYS A 199 -9.58 9.09 1.53
CA CYS A 199 -10.33 8.50 2.64
C CYS A 199 -11.80 8.87 2.48
N GLY A 200 -12.67 7.86 2.29
CA GLY A 200 -14.12 8.05 2.25
C GLY A 200 -14.66 8.39 3.64
N GLU A 201 -15.65 9.27 3.72
CA GLU A 201 -16.33 9.59 4.99
C GLU A 201 -17.14 8.43 5.55
N ASP A 202 -17.49 7.45 4.71
CA ASP A 202 -18.10 6.18 5.10
C ASP A 202 -17.11 5.21 5.77
N GLY A 203 -15.83 5.58 5.90
CA GLY A 203 -14.79 4.76 6.50
C GLY A 203 -14.09 3.82 5.52
N LEU A 204 -14.36 3.92 4.22
CA LEU A 204 -13.64 3.18 3.18
C LEU A 204 -12.26 3.77 2.89
N ASP A 205 -11.30 2.89 2.61
CA ASP A 205 -10.01 3.24 2.00
C ASP A 205 -10.12 3.39 0.48
N GLU A 206 -11.17 4.05 0.00
CA GLU A 206 -11.47 4.24 -1.42
C GLU A 206 -12.15 5.62 -1.61
N VAL A 207 -12.34 6.03 -2.86
CA VAL A 207 -13.28 7.12 -3.17
C VAL A 207 -14.70 6.58 -2.96
N THR A 208 -15.46 7.17 -2.04
CA THR A 208 -16.81 6.71 -1.72
C THR A 208 -17.85 7.28 -2.69
N LEU A 209 -18.93 6.52 -2.89
CA LEU A 209 -20.14 6.92 -3.62
C LEU A 209 -21.27 7.39 -2.69
N THR A 210 -21.12 7.28 -1.37
CA THR A 210 -22.20 7.54 -0.40
C THR A 210 -22.02 8.84 0.37
N GLY A 211 -21.02 9.65 0.03
CA GLY A 211 -20.71 10.87 0.75
C GLY A 211 -19.42 11.51 0.25
N LYS A 212 -18.79 12.33 1.08
CA LYS A 212 -17.56 13.01 0.69
C LYS A 212 -16.36 12.07 0.78
N THR A 213 -15.37 12.32 -0.08
CA THR A 213 -14.04 11.74 0.03
C THR A 213 -13.04 12.85 0.34
N GLN A 214 -12.30 12.71 1.45
CA GLN A 214 -11.16 13.57 1.70
C GLN A 214 -10.03 13.18 0.75
N VAL A 215 -9.41 14.16 0.12
CA VAL A 215 -8.26 13.98 -0.75
C VAL A 215 -7.10 14.78 -0.22
N MET A 216 -5.93 14.17 -0.24
CA MET A 216 -4.68 14.88 -0.10
C MET A 216 -3.79 14.55 -1.28
N GLU A 217 -3.54 15.58 -2.09
CA GLU A 217 -2.82 15.49 -3.34
C GLU A 217 -1.40 16.00 -3.15
N LEU A 218 -0.44 15.10 -3.35
CA LEU A 218 0.94 15.46 -3.67
C LEU A 218 1.06 15.65 -5.18
N SER A 219 1.50 16.81 -5.62
CA SER A 219 1.87 17.05 -7.03
C SER A 219 3.02 18.05 -7.10
N ASN A 220 4.08 17.71 -7.85
CA ASN A 220 5.22 18.58 -8.10
C ASN A 220 5.83 19.17 -6.81
N GLY A 221 5.98 18.34 -5.77
CA GLY A 221 6.56 18.75 -4.50
C GLY A 221 5.61 19.48 -3.54
N ASN A 222 4.39 19.80 -3.95
CA ASN A 222 3.40 20.47 -3.12
C ASN A 222 2.31 19.50 -2.66
N ILE A 223 1.87 19.67 -1.41
CA ILE A 223 0.76 18.91 -0.82
C ILE A 223 -0.41 19.86 -0.62
N LYS A 224 -1.58 19.49 -1.13
CA LYS A 224 -2.84 20.22 -0.90
C LYS A 224 -3.93 19.27 -0.44
N SER A 225 -4.84 19.78 0.37
CA SER A 225 -6.00 19.04 0.84
C SER A 225 -7.28 19.65 0.29
N TYR A 226 -8.22 18.81 -0.10
CA TYR A 226 -9.55 19.20 -0.56
C TYR A 226 -10.50 18.00 -0.43
N THR A 227 -11.74 18.22 -0.78
CA THR A 227 -12.80 17.23 -0.70
C THR A 227 -13.45 17.08 -2.06
N ILE A 228 -13.81 15.86 -2.41
CA ILE A 228 -14.61 15.54 -3.60
C ILE A 228 -15.90 14.83 -3.18
N THR A 229 -16.92 14.91 -4.02
CA THR A 229 -18.21 14.23 -3.86
C THR A 229 -18.58 13.47 -5.14
N PRO A 230 -19.50 12.49 -5.10
CA PRO A 230 -19.95 11.76 -6.28
C PRO A 230 -20.48 12.69 -7.38
N GLU A 231 -21.16 13.78 -7.00
CA GLU A 231 -21.72 14.76 -7.93
C GLU A 231 -20.63 15.50 -8.72
N ASN A 232 -19.41 15.61 -8.19
CA ASN A 232 -18.27 16.16 -8.96
C ASN A 232 -17.89 15.29 -10.17
N PHE A 233 -18.35 14.03 -10.20
CA PHE A 233 -18.17 13.08 -11.29
C PHE A 233 -19.47 12.78 -12.06
N GLY A 234 -20.56 13.48 -11.74
CA GLY A 234 -21.88 13.28 -12.37
C GLY A 234 -22.61 12.01 -11.91
N ILE A 235 -22.29 11.52 -10.71
CA ILE A 235 -22.94 10.37 -10.06
C ILE A 235 -23.86 10.87 -8.95
#